data_AF-A0A920ICE4-F1
#
_entry.id   AF-A0A920ICE4-F1
#
_cell.length_a   1.000
_cell.length_b   1.000
_cell.length_c   1.000
_cell.angle_alpha   90.00
_cell.angle_beta   90.00
_cell.angle_gamma   90.00
#
_symmetry.space_group_name_H-M   'P 1'
#
loop_
_entity.id
_entity.type
_entity.pdbx_description
1 polymer ?
#
loop_
_entity_poly.entity_id
_entity_poly.type
_entity_poly.pdbx_seq_one_letter_code
_entity_poly.pdbx_strand_id
1 'polypeptide(L)'
;MTAITTAIGFLTMHFSEAPPFRQLGYMMAFGNLILLFHAVVTLPALLVLLPSKVKNTGSSKAENFYDQIKRICYTKKKSSFNW
;
A
#
# COMPACT_ATOMS: atom_id res chain seq x y z
N MET A 1 -1.26 -10.98 -5.68
CA MET A 1 -0.18 -11.86 -5.18
C MET A 1 -0.09 -11.83 -3.66
N THR A 2 0.15 -10.68 -3.03
CA THR A 2 0.36 -10.54 -1.56
C THR A 2 -0.67 -11.26 -0.68
N ALA A 3 -1.97 -11.08 -0.90
CA ALA A 3 -2.99 -11.76 -0.08
C ALA A 3 -2.96 -13.29 -0.21
N ILE A 4 -2.67 -13.79 -1.42
CA ILE A 4 -2.55 -15.23 -1.70
C ILE A 4 -1.31 -15.79 -1.02
N THR A 5 -0.17 -15.09 -1.08
CA THR A 5 1.05 -15.55 -0.41
C THR A 5 0.93 -15.50 1.11
N THR A 6 0.18 -14.53 1.67
CA THR A 6 -0.13 -14.46 3.10
C THR A 6 -1.09 -15.56 3.54
N ALA A 7 -2.11 -15.90 2.73
CA ALA A 7 -2.99 -17.03 3.01
C ALA A 7 -2.20 -18.35 3.03
N ILE A 8 -1.30 -18.54 2.06
CA ILE A 8 -0.39 -19.69 2.01
C ILE A 8 0.55 -19.70 3.23
N GLY A 9 1.09 -18.55 3.63
CA GLY A 9 1.94 -18.41 4.82
C GLY A 9 1.23 -18.74 6.14
N PHE A 10 -0.06 -18.44 6.28
CA PHE A 10 -0.84 -18.90 7.44
C PHE A 10 -1.24 -20.36 7.34
N LEU A 11 -1.39 -20.88 6.11
CA LEU A 11 -1.66 -22.29 5.88
C LEU A 11 -0.45 -23.17 6.23
N THR A 12 0.79 -22.69 6.12
CA THR A 12 1.97 -23.46 6.58
C THR A 12 1.98 -23.68 8.10
N MET A 13 1.35 -22.79 8.86
CA MET A 13 1.12 -22.93 10.31
C MET A 13 0.19 -24.10 10.66
N HIS A 14 -0.53 -24.66 9.68
CA HIS A 14 -1.33 -25.88 9.83
C HIS A 14 -0.50 -27.13 10.21
N PHE A 15 0.82 -27.13 9.95
CA PHE A 15 1.72 -28.23 10.30
C PHE A 15 2.33 -28.12 11.70
N SER A 16 1.96 -27.12 12.51
CA SER A 16 2.47 -26.98 13.86
C SER A 16 1.85 -28.02 14.81
N GLU A 17 2.68 -28.71 15.58
CA GLU A 17 2.34 -29.80 16.52
C GLU A 17 1.45 -29.37 17.70
N ALA A 18 1.08 -28.09 17.80
CA ALA A 18 0.14 -27.63 18.81
C ALA A 18 -1.32 -27.72 18.27
N PRO A 19 -2.20 -28.52 18.92
CA PRO A 19 -3.63 -28.62 18.58
C PRO A 19 -4.38 -27.29 18.31
N PRO A 20 -4.06 -26.16 19.00
CA PRO A 20 -4.74 -24.89 18.74
C PRO A 20 -4.32 -24.16 17.45
N PHE A 21 -3.10 -24.34 16.93
CA PHE A 21 -2.63 -23.57 15.76
C PHE A 21 -3.25 -24.01 14.44
N ARG A 22 -3.71 -25.27 14.36
CA ARG A 22 -4.36 -25.80 13.14
C ARG A 22 -5.68 -25.10 12.85
N GLN A 23 -6.46 -24.78 13.89
CA GLN A 23 -7.75 -24.10 13.74
C GLN A 23 -7.57 -22.62 13.42
N LEU A 24 -6.55 -21.99 14.02
CA LEU A 24 -6.19 -20.60 13.72
C LEU A 24 -5.69 -20.44 12.27
N GLY A 25 -4.88 -21.38 11.77
CA GLY A 25 -4.36 -21.34 10.40
C GLY A 25 -5.45 -21.36 9.33
N TYR A 26 -6.47 -22.21 9.49
CA TYR A 26 -7.60 -22.25 8.56
C TYR A 26 -8.44 -20.98 8.60
N MET A 27 -8.78 -20.48 9.80
CA MET A 27 -9.53 -19.22 9.95
C MET A 27 -8.81 -18.03 9.29
N MET A 28 -7.49 -17.93 9.48
CA MET A 28 -6.68 -16.87 8.90
C MET A 28 -6.57 -16.99 7.37
N ALA A 29 -6.40 -18.21 6.85
CA ALA A 29 -6.37 -18.44 5.41
C ALA A 29 -7.69 -18.04 4.73
N PHE A 30 -8.83 -18.46 5.28
CA PHE A 30 -10.16 -18.05 4.78
C PHE A 30 -10.40 -16.56 4.94
N GLY A 31 -10.01 -15.96 6.08
CA GLY A 31 -10.12 -14.53 6.33
C GLY A 31 -9.38 -13.70 5.29
N ASN A 32 -8.19 -14.14 4.87
CA ASN A 32 -7.40 -13.41 3.89
C ASN A 32 -7.97 -13.50 2.46
N LEU A 33 -8.63 -14.60 2.11
CA LEU A 33 -9.35 -14.73 0.85
C LEU A 33 -10.57 -13.80 0.82
N ILE A 34 -11.34 -13.75 1.91
CA ILE A 34 -12.49 -12.86 2.06
C ILE A 34 -12.03 -11.39 2.08
N LEU A 35 -10.92 -11.09 2.76
CA LEU A 35 -10.33 -9.75 2.81
C LEU A 35 -9.92 -9.26 1.43
N LEU A 36 -9.32 -10.12 0.59
CA LEU A 36 -8.96 -9.76 -0.78
C LEU A 36 -10.21 -9.35 -1.57
N PHE A 37 -11.29 -10.12 -1.46
CA PHE A 37 -12.55 -9.81 -2.13
C PHE A 37 -13.17 -8.52 -1.57
N HIS A 38 -13.21 -8.38 -0.25
CA HIS A 38 -13.72 -7.19 0.42
C HIS A 38 -12.91 -5.94 0.09
N ALA A 39 -11.59 -6.04 -0.07
CA ALA A 39 -10.75 -4.92 -0.49
C ALA A 39 -11.11 -4.48 -1.91
N VAL A 40 -11.23 -5.43 -2.85
CA VAL A 40 -11.61 -5.14 -4.24
C VAL A 40 -13.01 -4.55 -4.34
N VAL A 41 -13.94 -4.90 -3.45
CA VAL A 41 -15.31 -4.37 -3.44
C VAL A 41 -15.43 -3.06 -2.65
N THR A 42 -14.76 -2.96 -1.51
CA THR A 42 -14.89 -1.81 -0.58
C THR A 42 -14.07 -0.62 -1.02
N LEU A 43 -12.90 -0.81 -1.65
CA LEU A 43 -12.15 0.32 -2.23
C LEU A 43 -12.99 1.11 -3.26
N PRO A 44 -13.59 0.48 -4.29
CA PRO A 44 -14.39 1.22 -5.26
C PRO A 44 -15.67 1.76 -4.63
N ALA A 45 -16.30 1.02 -3.71
CA ALA A 45 -17.45 1.52 -2.97
C ALA A 45 -17.09 2.78 -2.17
N LEU A 46 -15.94 2.80 -1.49
CA LEU A 46 -15.45 3.95 -0.74
C LEU A 46 -15.05 5.11 -1.66
N LEU A 47 -14.49 4.84 -2.84
CA LEU A 47 -14.19 5.88 -3.84
C LEU A 47 -15.45 6.56 -4.38
N VAL A 48 -16.56 5.83 -4.52
CA VAL A 48 -17.85 6.40 -4.90
C VAL A 48 -18.47 7.18 -3.73
N LEU A 49 -18.35 6.65 -2.51
CA LEU A 49 -18.90 7.29 -1.30
C LEU A 49 -18.12 8.55 -0.88
N LEU A 50 -16.81 8.57 -1.15
CA LEU A 50 -15.91 9.67 -0.90
C LEU A 50 -15.53 10.30 -2.25
N PRO A 51 -16.44 11.06 -2.89
CA PRO A 51 -16.14 11.74 -4.13
C PRO A 51 -14.96 12.68 -3.87
N SER A 52 -13.79 12.26 -4.36
CA SER A 52 -12.58 13.07 -4.32
C SER A 52 -12.85 14.31 -5.14
N LYS A 53 -13.30 15.39 -4.48
CA LYS A 53 -13.19 16.72 -5.03
C LYS A 53 -11.70 16.92 -5.21
N VAL A 54 -11.23 16.75 -6.45
CA VAL A 54 -9.91 17.20 -6.88
C VAL A 54 -9.89 18.69 -6.62
N LYS A 55 -9.49 19.07 -5.40
CA LYS A 55 -9.19 20.44 -5.06
C LYS A 55 -7.95 20.71 -5.89
N ASN A 56 -8.10 21.54 -6.92
CA ASN A 56 -7.00 22.25 -7.54
C ASN A 56 -6.29 23.01 -6.40
N THR A 57 -5.44 22.31 -5.67
CA THR A 57 -4.69 22.83 -4.56
C THR A 57 -3.54 23.52 -5.23
N GLY A 58 -3.81 24.73 -5.72
CA GLY A 58 -2.75 25.66 -6.09
C GLY A 58 -1.80 25.72 -4.91
N SER A 59 -0.58 25.23 -5.12
CA SER A 59 0.55 25.40 -4.22
C SER A 59 0.31 24.87 -2.79
N SER A 60 0.25 23.54 -2.65
CA SER A 60 0.42 22.93 -1.32
C SER A 60 1.85 23.18 -0.83
N LYS A 61 2.06 23.33 0.48
CA LYS A 61 3.40 23.53 1.08
C LYS A 61 4.40 22.46 0.63
N ALA A 62 3.90 21.24 0.37
CA ALA A 62 4.67 20.14 -0.19
C ALA A 62 5.12 20.37 -1.66
N GLU A 63 4.30 21.03 -2.49
CA GLU A 63 4.67 21.37 -3.87
C GLU A 63 5.76 22.45 -3.92
N ASN A 64 5.63 23.51 -3.09
CA ASN A 64 6.68 24.54 -2.99
C ASN A 64 8.02 23.96 -2.52
N PHE A 65 7.98 22.99 -1.61
CA PHE A 65 9.17 22.29 -1.12
C PHE A 65 9.79 21.37 -2.19
N TYR A 66 8.96 20.66 -2.96
CA TYR A 66 9.41 19.83 -4.08
C TYR A 66 10.10 20.67 -5.17
N ASP A 67 9.56 21.85 -5.48
CA ASP A 67 10.17 22.78 -6.44
C ASP A 67 11.49 23.37 -5.94
N GLN A 68 11.59 23.66 -4.64
CA GLN A 68 12.85 24.11 -4.00
C GLN A 68 13.94 23.04 -4.11
N ILE A 69 13.64 21.78 -3.74
CA ILE A 69 14.62 20.70 -3.83
C ILE A 69 15.05 20.46 -5.28
N LYS A 70 14.11 20.47 -6.23
CA LYS A 70 14.44 20.36 -7.66
C LYS A 70 15.42 21.43 -8.09
N ARG A 71 15.16 22.71 -7.79
CA ARG A 71 16.05 23.82 -8.16
C ARG A 71 17.46 23.64 -7.61
N ILE A 72 17.59 23.17 -6.37
CA ILE A 72 18.89 22.88 -5.76
C ILE A 72 19.59 21.75 -6.53
N CYS A 73 18.90 20.66 -6.84
CA CYS A 73 19.47 19.54 -7.61
C CYS A 73 19.86 19.93 -9.05
N TYR A 74 19.02 20.68 -9.77
CA TYR A 74 19.34 21.18 -11.11
C TYR A 74 20.55 22.12 -11.10
N THR A 75 20.63 23.00 -10.11
CA THR A 75 21.77 23.94 -9.97
C THR A 75 23.06 23.20 -9.64
N LYS A 76 23.02 22.21 -8.74
CA LYS A 76 24.19 21.41 -8.35
C LYS A 76 24.67 20.49 -9.47
N LYS A 77 23.74 19.90 -10.26
CA LYS A 77 24.07 19.06 -11.42
C LYS A 77 24.79 19.87 -12.50
N LYS A 78 24.39 21.11 -12.75
CA LYS A 78 25.05 21.99 -13.73
C LYS A 78 26.43 22.47 -13.27
N SER A 79 26.61 22.71 -11.96
CA SER A 79 27.91 23.06 -11.39
C SER A 79 28.92 21.92 -11.41
N SER A 80 28.48 20.66 -11.38
CA SER A 80 29.37 19.48 -11.43
C SER A 80 29.75 19.06 -12.86
N PHE A 81 29.11 19.63 -13.88
CA PHE A 81 29.34 19.32 -15.30
C PHE A 81 30.17 20.41 -16.00
N ASN A 82 30.84 21.27 -15.24
CA ASN A 82 31.67 22.37 -15.74
C ASN A 82 33.17 22.16 -15.42
N TRP A 83 33.61 20.90 -15.45
CA TRP A 83 34.99 20.43 -15.55
C TRP A 83 35.01 19.27 -16.55
#